data_AF-J9AG62-F1
#
_entry.id   AF-J9AG62-F1
#
_cell.length_a   1.000
_cell.length_b   1.000
_cell.length_c   1.000
_cell.angle_alpha   90.00
_cell.angle_beta   90.00
_cell.angle_gamma   90.00
#
_symmetry.space_group_name_H-M   'P 1'
#
loop_
_entity.id
_entity.type
_entity.pdbx_description
1 polymer ?
#
loop_
_entity_poly.entity_id
_entity_poly.type
_entity_poly.pdbx_seq_one_letter_code
_entity_poly.pdbx_strand_id
1 'polypeptide(L)' 'KNGLYEIGGLRQGTTYIFRFKAENEAGIGDAVTVAVKTTSRIKLSKLTRSASLSLQQLTLIPFVLHFFPTWPI' A
#
# COMPACT_ATOMS: atom_id res chain seq x y z
N LYS A 1 1.37 -9.70 33.46
CA LYS A 1 1.28 -8.46 32.64
C LYS A 1 2.27 -8.62 31.48
N ASN A 2 1.79 -8.68 30.24
CA ASN A 2 2.64 -9.08 29.09
C ASN A 2 3.39 -7.90 28.45
N GLY A 3 3.53 -6.77 29.15
CA GLY A 3 4.19 -5.56 28.63
C GLY A 3 3.44 -4.82 27.51
N LEU A 4 2.22 -5.23 27.15
CA LEU A 4 1.42 -4.59 26.11
C LEU A 4 0.60 -3.41 26.66
N TYR A 5 0.62 -2.29 25.93
CA TYR A 5 -0.16 -1.10 26.22
C TYR A 5 -0.71 -0.49 24.92
N GLU A 6 -2.03 -0.33 24.85
CA GLU A 6 -2.72 0.25 23.69
C GLU A 6 -3.03 1.73 23.93
N ILE A 7 -2.72 2.57 22.94
CA ILE A 7 -2.85 4.03 23.04
C ILE A 7 -3.83 4.50 21.96
N GLY A 8 -5.03 4.89 22.40
CA GLY A 8 -6.10 5.41 21.54
C GLY A 8 -6.07 6.94 21.37
N GLY A 9 -6.92 7.46 20.48
CA GLY A 9 -7.16 8.91 20.34
C GLY A 9 -6.06 9.70 19.61
N LEU A 10 -5.10 9.01 18.98
CA LEU A 10 -4.02 9.67 18.25
C LEU A 10 -4.50 10.26 16.92
N ARG A 11 -4.01 11.47 16.59
CA ARG A 11 -4.30 12.12 15.31
C ARG A 11 -3.61 11.36 14.17
N GLN A 12 -4.31 11.18 13.07
CA GLN A 12 -3.78 10.53 11.86
C GLN A 12 -2.65 11.37 11.23
N GLY A 13 -1.67 10.70 10.63
CA GLY A 13 -0.53 11.35 9.97
C GLY A 13 0.43 12.13 10.88
N THR A 14 0.31 11.98 12.20
CA THR A 14 1.08 12.73 13.21
C THR A 14 2.18 11.85 13.80
N THR A 15 3.37 12.41 13.98
CA THR A 15 4.48 11.74 14.66
C THR A 15 4.36 11.96 16.16
N TYR A 16 4.33 10.88 16.91
CA TYR A 16 4.30 10.86 18.37
C TYR A 16 5.61 10.30 18.92
N ILE A 17 6.00 10.81 20.09
CA ILE A 17 7.17 10.35 20.83
C ILE A 17 6.66 9.68 22.12
N PHE A 18 6.93 8.38 22.25
CA PHE A 18 6.59 7.60 23.44
C PHE A 18 7.84 7.39 24.28
N ARG A 19 7.73 7.59 25.60
CA ARG A 19 8.82 7.41 26.54
C ARG A 19 8.42 6.39 27.62
N PHE A 20 9.16 5.30 27.70
CA PHE A 20 8.95 4.22 28.66
C PHE A 20 10.01 4.28 29.75
N LYS A 21 9.61 4.07 31.00
CA LYS A 21 10.51 3.92 32.13
C LYS A 21 10.13 2.67 32.91
N ALA A 22 11.13 1.91 33.34
CA ALA A 22 10.92 0.79 34.25
C ALA A 22 10.97 1.30 35.69
N GLU A 23 10.07 0.83 36.54
CA GLU A 23 10.04 1.13 37.97
C GLU A 23 10.06 -0.17 38.74
N ASN A 24 10.93 -0.26 39.75
CA ASN A 24 11.00 -1.36 40.70
C ASN A 24 11.25 -0.79 42.11
N GLU A 25 11.41 -1.65 43.12
CA GLU A 25 11.64 -1.24 44.50
C GLU A 25 12.91 -0.40 44.70
N ALA A 26 13.91 -0.55 43.82
CA ALA A 26 15.14 0.25 43.84
C ALA A 26 14.99 1.62 43.16
N GLY A 27 13.87 1.87 42.46
CA GLY A 27 13.54 3.15 41.85
C GLY A 27 13.21 3.05 40.35
N ILE A 28 13.44 4.17 39.66
CA ILE A 28 13.07 4.35 38.25
C ILE A 28 14.34 4.25 37.38
N GLY A 29 14.35 3.29 36.46
CA GLY A 29 15.44 3.09 35.51
C GLY A 29 15.43 4.07 34.32
N ASP A 30 16.39 3.87 33.42
CA ASP A 30 16.55 4.71 32.23
C ASP A 30 15.34 4.70 31.31
N ALA A 31 15.15 5.84 30.64
CA ALA A 31 14.02 6.03 29.75
C ALA A 31 14.33 5.57 28.33
N VAL A 32 13.46 4.73 27.76
CA VAL A 32 13.51 4.35 26.34
C VAL A 32 12.54 5.23 25.56
N THR A 33 13.02 5.85 24.48
CA THR A 33 12.22 6.75 23.63
C THR A 33 11.99 6.13 22.26
N VAL A 34 10.73 6.09 21.82
CA VAL A 34 10.31 5.53 20.53
C VAL A 34 9.48 6.55 19.76
N ALA A 35 9.88 6.86 18.53
CA ALA A 35 9.12 7.72 17.64
C ALA A 35 8.23 6.85 16.74
N VAL A 36 6.91 7.11 16.76
CA VAL A 36 5.94 6.36 15.95
C VAL A 36 5.08 7.35 15.19
N LYS A 37 4.94 7.13 13.88
CA LYS A 37 4.07 7.92 13.02
C LYS A 37 2.78 7.18 12.78
N THR A 38 1.65 7.83 13.07
CA THR A 38 0.34 7.26 12.77
C THR A 38 0.10 7.26 11.27
N THR A 39 -0.58 6.21 10.78
CA THR A 39 -0.94 6.15 9.36
C THR A 39 -1.80 7.35 8.99
N SER A 40 -1.50 7.95 7.83
CA SER A 40 -2.37 8.97 7.26
C SER A 40 -3.61 8.27 6.71
N ARG A 41 -4.79 8.90 6.84
CA ARG A 41 -5.96 8.46 6.10
C ARG A 41 -5.68 8.66 4.62
N ILE A 42 -5.28 7.59 3.96
CA ILE A 42 -5.30 7.57 2.51
C ILE A 42 -6.76 7.76 2.12
N LYS A 43 -7.10 8.89 1.49
CA LYS A 43 -8.40 9.00 0.81
C LYS A 43 -8.40 7.91 -0.26
N LEU A 44 -9.21 6.88 -0.04
CA LEU A 44 -9.36 5.72 -0.93
C LEU A 44 -9.62 6.14 -2.40
N SER A 45 -10.17 7.34 -2.61
CA SER A 45 -10.37 7.95 -3.93
C SER A 45 -9.09 8.24 -4.74
N LYS A 46 -7.88 8.18 -4.13
CA LYS A 46 -6.60 8.35 -4.82
C LYS A 46 -5.86 7.03 -5.10
N LEU A 47 -6.44 5.87 -4.76
CA LEU A 47 -5.79 4.57 -4.95
C LEU A 47 -6.13 3.86 -6.28
N THR A 48 -6.84 4.49 -7.21
CA THR A 48 -7.07 3.93 -8.56
C THR A 48 -6.07 4.53 -9.54
N ARG A 49 -4.80 4.09 -9.47
CA ARG A 49 -3.84 4.29 -10.57
C ARG A 49 -3.78 3.00 -11.38
N SER A 50 -4.64 2.95 -12.39
CA SER A 50 -4.57 2.14 -13.62
C SER A 50 -3.98 0.73 -13.50
N ALA A 51 -4.85 -0.28 -13.50
CA ALA A 51 -4.55 -1.56 -14.14
C ALA A 51 -5.43 -1.69 -15.39
N SER A 52 -5.02 -1.03 -16.48
CA SER A 52 -5.52 -1.39 -17.81
C SER A 52 -4.71 -2.58 -18.28
N LEU A 53 -5.23 -3.79 -18.04
CA LEU A 53 -4.81 -4.96 -18.82
C LEU A 53 -5.71 -5.02 -20.05
N SER A 54 -5.48 -4.13 -21.01
CA SER A 54 -5.89 -4.44 -22.38
C SER A 54 -4.90 -5.48 -22.89
N LEU A 55 -5.17 -6.76 -22.61
CA LEU A 55 -4.61 -7.82 -23.42
C LEU A 55 -5.13 -7.55 -24.82
N GLN A 56 -4.21 -7.19 -25.71
CA GLN A 56 -4.50 -7.00 -27.12
C GLN A 56 -5.35 -8.17 -27.56
N GLN A 57 -6.58 -7.87 -27.97
CA GLN A 57 -7.49 -8.83 -28.56
C GLN A 57 -6.72 -9.50 -29.68
N LEU A 58 -6.35 -10.77 -29.46
CA LEU A 58 -5.53 -11.52 -30.39
C LEU A 58 -6.38 -11.74 -31.64
N THR A 59 -6.29 -10.82 -32.59
CA THR A 59 -6.94 -10.97 -33.89
C THR A 59 -6.20 -12.08 -34.61
N LEU A 60 -6.78 -13.28 -34.58
CA LEU A 60 -6.41 -14.37 -35.47
C LEU A 60 -6.51 -13.82 -36.90
N ILE A 61 -5.37 -13.62 -37.56
CA ILE A 61 -5.33 -13.25 -38.97
C ILE A 61 -5.89 -14.44 -39.76
N PRO A 62 -7.04 -14.33 -40.45
CA PRO A 62 -7.45 -15.36 -41.37
C PRO A 62 -6.69 -15.16 -42.69
N PHE A 63 -5.87 -16.15 -43.04
CA PHE A 63 -5.75 -16.68 -44.40
C PHE A 63 -5.81 -15.65 -45.56
N VAL A 64 -4.75 -14.85 -45.76
CA VAL A 64 -4.55 -14.10 -47.01
C VAL A 64 -3.15 -14.34 -47.53
N LEU A 65 -2.95 -15.46 -48.22
CA LEU A 65 -1.86 -15.56 -49.21
C LEU A 65 -2.19 -16.40 -50.46
N HIS A 66 -3.43 -16.86 -50.72
CA HIS A 66 -3.70 -17.56 -51.98
C HIS A 66 -5.09 -17.35 -52.62
N PHE A 67 -5.85 -16.32 -52.25
CA PHE A 67 -7.10 -16.00 -52.96
C PHE A 67 -7.26 -14.50 -53.17
N PHE A 68 -6.49 -13.95 -54.12
CA PHE A 68 -6.83 -12.68 -54.77
C PHE A 68 -7.45 -13.02 -56.14
N PRO A 69 -8.77 -12.87 -56.31
CA PRO A 69 -9.42 -12.93 -57.62
C PRO A 69 -9.68 -11.50 -58.12
N THR A 70 -9.05 -11.08 -59.22
CA THR A 70 -9.57 -10.01 -60.11
C THR A 70 -9.10 -10.21 -61.56
N TRP A 71 -10.04 -10.66 -62.40
CA TRP A 71 -10.14 -10.55 -63.89
C TRP A 71 -9.79 -9.13 -64.44
N PRO A 72 -9.89 -8.80 -65.76
CA PRO A 72 -9.74 -9.55 -67.03
C PRO A 72 -8.81 -8.84 -68.06
N ILE A 73 -8.48 -9.53 -69.17
CA ILE A 73 -8.44 -9.13 -70.61
C ILE A 73 -7.57 -10.14 -71.37
#